data_AF-A0A3S0GKN4-F1
#
_entry.id   AF-A0A3S0GKN4-F1
#
_cell.length_a   1.000
_cell.length_b   1.000
_cell.length_c   1.000
_cell.angle_alpha   90.00
_cell.angle_beta   90.00
_cell.angle_gamma   90.00
#
_symmetry.space_group_name_H-M   'P 1'
#
loop_
_entity.id
_entity.type
_entity.pdbx_description
1 polymer ?
#
loop_
_entity_poly.entity_id
_entity_poly.type
_entity_poly.pdbx_seq_one_letter_code
_entity_poly.pdbx_strand_id
1 'polypeptide(L)'
;MKKIFIVLCASAILYACGGGGDKTEKKDAATTTAKEATSSTNQYEDQALAIIGKSDCMTCHKINETSTGPAWKDVAKKYEHTDANVKMLAGKILKGGSGNWGTIPMTGHPALTEEEATTLANYVLALK
;
A
#
# COMPACT_ATOMS: atom_id res chain seq x y z
N MET A 1 5.71 34.33 28.53
CA MET A 1 5.44 35.78 28.39
C MET A 1 5.60 36.23 26.94
N LYS A 2 4.51 36.33 26.19
CA LYS A 2 4.29 37.24 25.04
C LYS A 2 2.90 36.92 24.47
N LYS A 3 1.88 37.53 25.06
CA LYS A 3 1.06 38.62 24.47
C LYS A 3 0.03 38.12 23.45
N ILE A 4 -1.08 37.69 24.05
CA ILE A 4 -2.47 37.79 23.59
C ILE A 4 -2.71 38.99 22.66
N PHE A 5 -3.33 38.72 21.51
CA PHE A 5 -4.11 39.68 20.74
C PHE A 5 -5.54 39.19 20.66
N ILE A 6 -6.37 39.79 21.50
CA ILE A 6 -7.82 39.80 21.41
C ILE A 6 -8.17 40.75 20.26
N VAL A 7 -8.83 40.26 19.22
CA VAL A 7 -9.65 41.10 18.34
C VAL A 7 -11.06 40.53 18.36
N LEU A 8 -11.88 41.28 19.07
CA LEU A 8 -13.30 41.09 19.33
C LEU A 8 -14.05 41.85 18.24
N CYS A 9 -14.68 41.13 17.30
CA CYS A 9 -15.75 41.67 16.48
C CYS A 9 -16.91 40.68 16.51
N ALA A 10 -17.90 41.03 17.33
CA ALA A 10 -19.19 40.38 17.45
C ALA A 10 -20.10 40.77 16.27
N SER A 11 -21.29 40.15 16.25
CA SER A 11 -22.47 40.32 15.38
C SER A 11 -22.43 39.48 14.09
N ALA A 12 -22.95 38.24 14.08
CA ALA A 12 -24.34 37.80 14.21
C ALA A 12 -25.21 38.12 12.97
N ILE A 13 -25.44 37.12 12.13
CA ILE A 13 -26.67 36.98 11.35
C ILE A 13 -27.13 35.52 11.45
N LEU A 14 -28.34 35.37 11.98
CA LEU A 14 -29.15 34.17 12.12
C LEU A 14 -29.72 33.75 10.75
N TYR A 15 -30.04 32.45 10.60
CA TYR A 15 -31.03 31.79 9.72
C TYR A 15 -30.42 30.48 9.19
N ALA A 16 -31.09 29.34 9.03
CA ALA A 16 -32.29 28.71 9.55
C ALA A 16 -32.24 27.26 9.00
N CYS A 17 -33.05 26.37 9.58
CA CYS A 17 -33.24 24.94 9.28
C CYS A 17 -33.24 24.51 7.80
N GLY A 18 -32.85 23.24 7.57
CA GLY A 18 -33.40 22.41 6.48
C GLY A 18 -32.43 21.36 5.98
N GLY A 19 -32.70 20.08 6.27
CA GLY A 19 -31.79 18.97 6.02
C GLY A 19 -31.79 18.37 4.61
N GLY A 20 -31.07 17.24 4.50
CA GLY A 20 -31.19 16.30 3.39
C GLY A 20 -29.93 16.15 2.53
N GLY A 21 -29.13 15.13 2.87
CA GLY A 21 -28.66 14.10 1.94
C GLY A 21 -27.86 14.46 0.67
N ASP A 22 -26.75 13.71 0.54
CA ASP A 22 -26.07 13.30 -0.69
C ASP A 22 -24.97 14.18 -1.31
N LYS A 23 -23.75 13.65 -1.14
CA LYS A 23 -22.72 13.43 -2.17
C LYS A 23 -22.28 14.66 -2.98
N THR A 24 -21.02 15.02 -2.79
CA THR A 24 -19.93 14.71 -3.74
C THR A 24 -18.83 15.72 -3.48
N GLU A 25 -17.83 15.32 -2.70
CA GLU A 25 -16.58 16.05 -2.62
C GLU A 25 -15.80 15.73 -3.89
N LYS A 26 -15.98 16.61 -4.89
CA LYS A 26 -15.14 16.69 -6.07
C LYS A 26 -13.79 17.23 -5.60
N LYS A 27 -12.81 16.35 -5.41
CA LYS A 27 -11.40 16.72 -5.34
C LYS A 27 -10.75 16.35 -6.67
N ASP A 28 -10.14 17.36 -7.26
CA ASP A 28 -9.83 17.48 -8.67
C ASP A 28 -8.92 16.41 -9.25
N ALA A 29 -9.13 16.21 -10.54
CA ALA A 29 -8.35 15.36 -11.42
C ALA A 29 -6.93 15.89 -11.61
N ALA A 30 -6.03 14.91 -11.78
CA ALA A 30 -4.87 14.92 -12.67
C ALA A 30 -3.86 16.06 -12.55
N THR A 31 -2.61 15.69 -12.21
CA THR A 31 -1.47 15.74 -13.15
C THR A 31 -0.20 15.24 -12.45
N THR A 32 0.34 14.15 -13.01
CA THR A 32 1.76 13.83 -13.24
C THR A 32 2.71 13.99 -12.04
N THR A 33 3.35 12.92 -11.57
CA THR A 33 4.61 12.45 -12.20
C THR A 33 4.81 10.94 -12.00
N ALA A 34 4.53 10.16 -13.04
CA ALA A 34 5.29 8.95 -13.29
C ALA A 34 6.57 9.39 -14.01
N LYS A 35 7.70 9.39 -13.30
CA LYS A 35 9.07 9.24 -13.82
C LYS A 35 10.07 9.33 -12.68
N GLU A 36 10.47 8.18 -12.14
CA GLU A 36 11.87 7.92 -11.85
C GLU A 36 12.12 6.40 -11.79
N ALA A 37 12.30 5.79 -12.95
CA ALA A 37 13.14 4.61 -13.06
C ALA A 37 14.56 5.12 -13.31
N THR A 38 15.46 4.94 -12.35
CA THR A 38 16.74 4.20 -12.50
C THR A 38 17.65 4.45 -11.27
N SER A 39 17.90 3.36 -10.54
CA SER A 39 19.08 3.05 -9.71
C SER A 39 19.48 3.96 -8.54
N SER A 40 18.99 3.58 -7.38
CA SER A 40 19.79 3.47 -6.15
C SER A 40 19.05 2.48 -5.26
N THR A 41 19.74 1.45 -4.77
CA THR A 41 19.32 0.39 -3.83
C THR A 41 17.83 0.36 -3.50
N ASN A 42 17.13 -0.74 -3.82
CA ASN A 42 15.73 -0.94 -3.43
C ASN A 42 15.60 -0.61 -1.93
N GLN A 43 14.98 0.53 -1.62
CA GLN A 43 14.96 1.12 -0.27
C GLN A 43 14.25 0.22 0.76
N TYR A 44 13.54 -0.81 0.28
CA TYR A 44 12.83 -1.79 1.08
C TYR A 44 13.63 -3.09 1.27
N GLU A 45 14.74 -3.28 0.55
CA GLU A 45 15.44 -4.57 0.45
C GLU A 45 15.97 -5.06 1.79
N ASP A 46 16.73 -4.26 2.51
CA ASP A 46 17.31 -4.67 3.80
C ASP A 46 16.23 -5.08 4.81
N GLN A 47 15.16 -4.28 4.91
CA GLN A 47 14.03 -4.55 5.81
C GLN A 47 13.24 -5.77 5.36
N ALA A 48 12.95 -5.88 4.06
CA ALA A 48 12.23 -7.01 3.49
C ALA A 48 12.99 -8.32 3.68
N LEU A 49 14.31 -8.34 3.43
CA LEU A 49 15.15 -9.52 3.63
C LEU A 49 15.20 -9.94 5.11
N ALA A 50 15.21 -8.98 6.04
CA ALA A 50 15.13 -9.29 7.48
C ALA A 50 13.79 -9.94 7.88
N ILE A 51 12.68 -9.50 7.29
CA ILE A 51 11.35 -10.08 7.50
C ILE A 51 11.29 -11.48 6.85
N ILE A 52 11.72 -11.60 5.59
CA ILE A 52 11.75 -12.85 4.83
C ILE A 52 12.60 -13.90 5.55
N GLY A 53 13.77 -13.52 6.06
CA GLY A 53 14.68 -14.44 6.75
C GLY A 53 14.13 -15.02 8.06
N LYS A 54 13.07 -14.43 8.60
CA LYS A 54 12.35 -14.90 9.79
C LYS A 54 10.99 -15.54 9.46
N SER A 55 10.64 -15.57 8.18
CA SER A 55 9.34 -16.00 7.67
C SER A 55 9.51 -17.17 6.69
N ASP A 56 8.39 -17.73 6.26
CA ASP A 56 8.32 -18.91 5.40
C ASP A 56 8.09 -18.57 3.90
N CYS A 57 8.20 -17.30 3.52
CA CYS A 57 7.88 -16.79 2.17
C CYS A 57 8.58 -17.58 1.05
N MET A 58 9.85 -17.93 1.26
CA MET A 58 10.70 -18.64 0.27
C MET A 58 10.35 -20.12 0.09
N THR A 59 9.46 -20.67 0.93
CA THR A 59 8.95 -22.04 0.76
C THR A 59 8.09 -22.14 -0.50
N CYS A 60 7.34 -21.08 -0.81
CA CYS A 60 6.38 -21.06 -1.91
C CYS A 60 6.75 -20.08 -3.02
N HIS A 61 7.55 -19.05 -2.72
CA HIS A 61 7.95 -18.05 -3.70
C HIS A 61 9.45 -18.09 -3.96
N LYS A 62 9.82 -17.67 -5.16
CA LYS A 62 11.21 -17.39 -5.53
C LYS A 62 11.26 -16.05 -6.25
N ILE A 63 12.45 -15.47 -6.34
CA ILE A 63 12.61 -14.15 -6.97
C ILE A 63 12.28 -14.25 -8.47
N ASN A 64 12.92 -15.18 -9.19
CA ASN A 64 12.96 -15.19 -10.65
C ASN A 64 12.18 -16.32 -11.33
N GLU A 65 11.64 -17.28 -10.57
CA GLU A 65 10.96 -18.44 -11.14
C GLU A 65 9.72 -18.80 -10.34
N THR A 66 8.72 -19.37 -11.01
CA THR A 66 7.50 -19.84 -10.37
C THR A 66 7.78 -21.13 -9.59
N SER A 67 7.13 -21.28 -8.45
CA SER A 67 7.14 -22.47 -7.60
C SER A 67 5.70 -22.83 -7.25
N THR A 68 5.38 -23.13 -5.99
CA THR A 68 3.99 -23.24 -5.51
C THR A 68 3.22 -21.92 -5.71
N GLY A 69 3.90 -20.79 -5.47
CA GLY A 69 3.42 -19.45 -5.78
C GLY A 69 4.17 -18.82 -6.96
N PRO A 70 3.69 -17.67 -7.47
CA PRO A 70 4.35 -16.95 -8.56
C PRO A 70 5.75 -16.47 -8.17
N ALA A 71 6.60 -16.28 -9.18
CA ALA A 71 7.86 -15.54 -8.98
C ALA A 71 7.54 -14.11 -8.51
N TRP A 72 8.35 -13.54 -7.62
CA TRP A 72 8.16 -12.15 -7.21
C TRP A 72 8.29 -11.16 -8.37
N LYS A 73 9.18 -11.44 -9.34
CA LYS A 73 9.27 -10.64 -10.57
C LYS A 73 8.04 -10.74 -11.46
N ASP A 74 7.32 -11.88 -11.44
CA ASP A 74 6.05 -11.99 -12.15
C ASP A 74 4.96 -11.14 -11.48
N VAL A 75 4.95 -11.09 -10.14
CA VAL A 75 4.07 -10.19 -9.38
C VAL A 75 4.39 -8.74 -9.71
N ALA A 76 5.66 -8.36 -9.70
CA ALA A 76 6.12 -7.02 -10.08
C ALA A 76 5.72 -6.66 -11.51
N LYS A 77 5.82 -7.62 -12.45
CA LYS A 77 5.42 -7.42 -13.85
C LYS A 77 3.90 -7.29 -14.04
N LYS A 78 3.10 -8.01 -13.24
CA LYS A 78 1.63 -7.99 -13.34
C LYS A 78 1.00 -6.74 -12.73
N TYR A 79 1.59 -6.21 -11.66
CA TYR A 79 1.02 -5.09 -10.91
C TYR A 79 1.95 -3.87 -10.97
N GLU A 80 1.40 -2.72 -11.35
CA GLU A 80 2.14 -1.45 -11.25
C GLU A 80 2.44 -1.08 -9.80
N HIS A 81 3.58 -0.45 -9.56
CA HIS A 81 3.97 0.01 -8.22
C HIS A 81 3.16 1.25 -7.84
N THR A 82 1.97 1.03 -7.29
CA THR A 82 1.03 2.06 -6.84
C THR A 82 0.58 1.75 -5.42
N ASP A 83 0.21 2.77 -4.64
CA ASP A 83 -0.28 2.59 -3.27
C ASP A 83 -1.46 1.61 -3.18
N ALA A 84 -2.34 1.63 -4.18
CA ALA A 84 -3.48 0.72 -4.27
C ALA A 84 -3.01 -0.74 -4.39
N ASN A 85 -2.02 -1.02 -5.23
CA ASN A 85 -1.48 -2.37 -5.41
C ASN A 85 -0.64 -2.80 -4.20
N VAL A 86 0.13 -1.90 -3.60
CA VAL A 86 0.86 -2.15 -2.35
C VAL A 86 -0.11 -2.58 -1.25
N LYS A 87 -1.17 -1.81 -1.02
CA LYS A 87 -2.19 -2.12 0.00
C LYS A 87 -2.92 -3.44 -0.29
N MET A 88 -3.26 -3.68 -1.55
CA MET A 88 -3.92 -4.92 -1.97
C MET A 88 -3.01 -6.13 -1.72
N LEU A 89 -1.75 -6.07 -2.13
CA LEU A 89 -0.79 -7.16 -1.95
C LEU A 89 -0.42 -7.37 -0.48
N ALA A 90 -0.23 -6.31 0.31
CA ALA A 90 -0.05 -6.42 1.76
C ALA A 90 -1.25 -7.14 2.42
N GLY A 91 -2.48 -6.79 2.01
CA GLY A 91 -3.69 -7.49 2.45
C GLY A 91 -3.70 -8.98 2.06
N LYS A 92 -3.19 -9.32 0.87
CA LYS A 92 -3.03 -10.73 0.45
C LYS A 92 -1.98 -11.45 1.28
N ILE A 93 -0.84 -10.83 1.58
CA ILE A 93 0.20 -11.40 2.45
C ILE A 93 -0.38 -11.75 3.82
N LEU A 94 -1.12 -10.84 4.45
CA LEU A 94 -1.69 -11.06 5.78
C LEU A 94 -2.82 -12.10 5.79
N LYS A 95 -3.74 -12.04 4.81
CA LYS A 95 -5.01 -12.78 4.84
C LYS A 95 -5.03 -14.01 3.93
N GLY A 96 -4.01 -14.17 3.09
CA GLY A 96 -4.00 -15.16 2.02
C GLY A 96 -4.89 -14.77 0.85
N GLY A 97 -5.06 -15.70 -0.09
CA GLY A 97 -5.98 -15.53 -1.20
C GLY A 97 -5.78 -16.56 -2.31
N SER A 98 -6.71 -16.59 -3.26
CA SER A 98 -6.71 -17.51 -4.40
C SER A 98 -7.18 -16.84 -5.68
N GLY A 99 -7.07 -17.54 -6.83
CA GLY A 99 -7.68 -17.16 -8.11
C GLY A 99 -6.80 -16.31 -9.04
N ASN A 100 -5.86 -15.53 -8.51
CA ASN A 100 -5.03 -14.63 -9.32
C ASN A 100 -3.86 -15.30 -10.06
N TRP A 101 -3.43 -16.47 -9.58
CA TRP A 101 -2.21 -17.17 -9.99
C TRP A 101 -2.40 -18.68 -10.15
N GLY A 102 -3.64 -19.15 -10.09
CA GLY A 102 -3.99 -20.57 -10.13
C GLY A 102 -5.06 -20.94 -9.09
N THR A 103 -5.26 -22.24 -8.94
CA THR A 103 -6.24 -22.83 -8.03
C THR A 103 -5.70 -23.05 -6.62
N ILE A 104 -4.37 -23.06 -6.44
CA ILE A 104 -3.73 -23.23 -5.13
C ILE A 104 -3.83 -21.90 -4.35
N PRO A 105 -4.46 -21.88 -3.16
CA PRO A 105 -4.52 -20.69 -2.33
C PRO A 105 -3.18 -20.41 -1.65
N MET A 106 -2.81 -19.13 -1.54
CA MET A 106 -1.76 -18.68 -0.62
C MET A 106 -2.34 -18.61 0.79
N THR A 107 -1.69 -19.26 1.75
CA THR A 107 -2.02 -19.14 3.18
C THR A 107 -1.72 -17.73 3.68
N GLY A 108 -2.50 -17.23 4.64
CA GLY A 108 -2.23 -15.92 5.25
C GLY A 108 -1.07 -15.98 6.24
N HIS A 109 -0.36 -14.87 6.40
CA HIS A 109 0.71 -14.69 7.37
C HIS A 109 0.28 -13.69 8.47
N PRO A 110 -0.65 -14.06 9.38
CA PRO A 110 -1.22 -13.14 10.38
C PRO A 110 -0.24 -12.76 11.51
N ALA A 111 0.93 -13.40 11.57
CA ALA A 111 2.00 -13.06 12.50
C ALA A 111 2.76 -11.79 12.08
N LEU A 112 2.66 -11.40 10.80
CA LEU A 112 3.22 -10.15 10.30
C LEU A 112 2.32 -8.98 10.67
N THR A 113 2.96 -7.85 10.95
CA THR A 113 2.27 -6.56 11.07
C THR A 113 1.87 -6.01 9.69
N GLU A 114 0.97 -5.03 9.66
CA GLU A 114 0.58 -4.34 8.42
C GLU A 114 1.78 -3.61 7.78
N GLU A 115 2.67 -3.05 8.60
CA GLU A 115 3.88 -2.37 8.15
C GLU A 115 4.87 -3.35 7.49
N GLU A 116 5.09 -4.52 8.10
CA GLU A 116 5.95 -5.56 7.53
C GLU A 116 5.37 -6.08 6.21
N ALA A 117 4.07 -6.37 6.15
CA ALA A 117 3.42 -6.80 4.92
C ALA A 117 3.48 -5.73 3.81
N THR A 118 3.35 -4.46 4.20
CA THR A 118 3.51 -3.31 3.28
C THR A 118 4.94 -3.19 2.76
N THR A 119 5.94 -3.40 3.63
CA THR A 119 7.36 -3.42 3.25
C THR A 119 7.65 -4.53 2.25
N LEU A 120 7.13 -5.74 2.50
CA LEU A 120 7.26 -6.87 1.58
C LEU A 120 6.59 -6.60 0.22
N ALA A 121 5.38 -6.04 0.22
CA ALA A 121 4.67 -5.69 -1.02
C ALA A 121 5.45 -4.66 -1.84
N ASN A 122 6.00 -3.62 -1.20
CA ASN A 122 6.86 -2.64 -1.85
C ASN A 122 8.13 -3.27 -2.42
N TYR A 123 8.81 -4.10 -1.63
CA TYR A 123 9.99 -4.82 -2.09
C TYR A 123 9.70 -5.65 -3.34
N VAL A 124 8.63 -6.45 -3.32
CA VAL A 124 8.23 -7.30 -4.45
C VAL A 124 7.95 -6.45 -5.70
N LEU A 125 7.18 -5.37 -5.58
CA LEU A 125 6.84 -4.50 -6.72
C LEU A 125 8.05 -3.75 -7.29
N ALA A 126 9.10 -3.54 -6.48
CA ALA A 126 10.34 -2.90 -6.91
C ALA A 126 11.29 -3.84 -7.67
N LEU A 127 10.99 -5.15 -7.78
CA LEU A 127 11.82 -6.14 -8.50
C LEU A 127 11.65 -6.12 -10.03
N LYS A 128 11.18 -5.01 -10.61
CA LYS A 128 11.01 -4.87 -12.07
C LYS A 128 12.34 -4.87 -12.82
#